data_AF-A0A2N5HH00-F1
#
_entry.id   AF-A0A2N5HH00-F1
#
_cell.length_a   1.000
_cell.length_b   1.000
_cell.length_c   1.000
_cell.angle_alpha   90.00
_cell.angle_beta   90.00
_cell.angle_gamma   90.00
#
_symmetry.space_group_name_H-M   'P 1'
#
loop_
_entity.id
_entity.type
_entity.pdbx_description
1 polymer ?
#
loop_
_entity_poly.entity_id
_entity_poly.type
_entity_poly.pdbx_seq_one_letter_code
_entity_poly.pdbx_strand_id
1 'polypeptide(L)' 'MKQLRPFNSEQYITELKLDGIRLILSKIDNKVRLYSRHNNEVTAKFPEF' A
#
# COMPACT_ATOMS: atom_id res chain seq x y z
N MET A 1 31.24 19.17 10.57
CA MET A 1 31.03 18.43 9.30
C MET A 1 29.64 17.84 9.30
N LYS A 2 28.78 18.21 8.33
CA LYS A 2 27.37 17.78 8.25
C LYS A 2 27.34 16.36 7.67
N GLN A 3 26.99 15.35 8.46
CA GLN A 3 26.91 13.98 7.95
C GLN A 3 25.70 13.84 7.03
N LEU A 4 25.97 13.72 5.73
CA LEU A 4 25.04 13.35 4.66
C LEU A 4 24.74 11.84 4.73
N ARG A 5 23.99 11.37 5.73
CA ARG A 5 23.54 9.96 5.77
C ARG A 5 22.02 9.80 5.77
N PRO A 6 21.28 10.25 4.74
CA PRO A 6 19.87 9.89 4.62
C PRO A 6 19.64 8.47 4.11
N PHE A 7 20.63 7.81 3.47
CA PHE A 7 20.39 6.55 2.74
C PHE A 7 21.18 5.32 3.23
N ASN A 8 22.16 5.48 4.12
CA ASN A 8 23.05 4.39 4.56
C ASN A 8 22.82 3.97 6.02
N SER A 9 21.60 4.12 6.54
CA SER A 9 21.23 3.62 7.87
C SER A 9 20.53 2.27 7.73
N GLU A 10 20.93 1.30 8.54
CA GLU A 10 20.29 -0.03 8.63
C GLU A 10 18.84 0.04 9.15
N GLN A 11 18.40 1.21 9.62
CA GLN A 11 17.03 1.46 10.04
C GLN A 11 16.06 1.68 8.86
N TYR A 12 16.58 1.79 7.63
CA TYR A 12 15.76 1.89 6.42
C TYR A 12 15.67 0.55 5.70
N ILE A 13 14.47 0.23 5.22
CA ILE A 13 14.23 -0.89 4.31
C ILE A 13 13.94 -0.38 2.90
N THR A 14 14.32 -1.16 1.90
CA THR A 14 14.00 -0.88 0.49
C THR A 14 13.01 -1.91 -0.03
N GLU A 15 11.91 -1.45 -0.61
CA GLU A 15 10.90 -2.28 -1.24
C GLU A 15 10.78 -1.95 -2.74
N LEU A 16 10.37 -2.93 -3.55
CA LEU A 16 10.12 -2.71 -4.97
C LEU A 16 8.93 -1.76 -5.13
N LYS A 17 9.14 -0.65 -5.86
CA LYS A 17 8.05 0.22 -6.27
C LYS A 17 7.28 -0.43 -7.42
N LEU A 18 6.24 -1.17 -7.07
CA LEU A 18 5.29 -1.73 -8.04
C LEU A 18 4.54 -0.61 -8.78
N ASP A 19 4.34 -0.79 -10.08
CA ASP A 19 3.53 0.10 -10.90
C ASP A 19 2.12 -0.48 -11.04
N GLY A 20 1.14 0.22 -10.47
CA GLY A 20 -0.23 -0.26 -10.34
C GLY A 20 -1.08 0.72 -9.56
N ILE A 21 -2.28 0.28 -9.19
CA ILE A 21 -3.22 1.08 -8.39
C ILE A 21 -3.12 0.71 -6.91
N ARG A 22 -3.18 1.72 -6.03
CA ARG A 22 -3.19 1.49 -4.59
C ARG A 22 -4.58 1.07 -4.12
N LEU A 23 -4.65 -0.09 -3.48
CA LEU A 23 -5.82 -0.59 -2.78
C LEU A 23 -5.57 -0.65 -1.27
N ILE A 24 -6.61 -0.36 -0.49
CA ILE A 24 -6.71 -0.65 0.93
C ILE A 24 -7.76 -1.77 1.06
N LEU A 25 -7.36 -2.90 1.64
CA LEU A 25 -8.23 -4.04 1.88
C LEU A 25 -8.72 -4.02 3.32
N SER A 26 -10.02 -4.18 3.52
CA SER A 26 -10.66 -4.41 4.82
C SER A 26 -11.37 -5.76 4.81
N LYS A 27 -11.13 -6.58 5.83
CA LYS A 27 -11.81 -7.87 6.03
C LYS A 27 -12.42 -7.89 7.42
N ILE A 28 -13.73 -7.69 7.49
CA ILE A 28 -14.51 -7.64 8.74
C ILE A 28 -15.71 -8.56 8.56
N ASP A 29 -16.01 -9.39 9.55
CA ASP A 29 -17.13 -10.35 9.52
C ASP A 29 -17.15 -11.20 8.24
N ASN A 30 -15.96 -11.64 7.82
CA ASN A 30 -15.74 -12.41 6.60
C ASN A 30 -16.17 -11.70 5.28
N LYS A 31 -16.41 -10.39 5.33
CA LYS A 31 -16.67 -9.55 4.16
C LYS A 31 -15.43 -8.76 3.77
N VAL A 32 -14.98 -8.97 2.53
CA VAL A 32 -13.88 -8.20 1.93
C VAL A 32 -14.45 -6.90 1.33
N ARG A 33 -13.77 -5.79 1.58
CA ARG A 33 -14.00 -4.50 0.91
C ARG A 33 -12.68 -3.91 0.45
N LEU A 34 -12.68 -3.34 -0.74
CA LEU A 34 -11.51 -2.70 -1.34
C LEU A 34 -11.77 -1.21 -1.54
N TYR A 35 -10.80 -0.38 -1.17
CA TYR A 35 -10.85 1.07 -1.32
C TYR A 35 -9.66 1.56 -2.13
N SER A 36 -9.89 2.48 -3.06
CA SER A 36 -8.82 3.19 -3.76
C SER A 36 -8.10 4.18 -2.84
N ARG A 37 -6.97 4.75 -3.29
CA ARG A 37 -6.25 5.82 -2.57
C ARG A 37 -7.09 7.06 -2.21
N HIS A 38 -8.21 7.27 -2.88
CA HIS A 38 -9.15 8.38 -2.64
C HIS A 38 -10.39 7.93 -1.85
N ASN A 39 -10.32 6.79 -1.17
CA ASN A 39 -11.40 6.22 -0.36
C ASN A 39 -12.67 5.82 -1.14
N ASN A 40 -12.61 5.78 -2.48
CA ASN A 40 -13.71 5.20 -3.27
C ASN A 40 -13.75 3.69 -3.04
N GLU A 41 -14.91 3.16 -2.70
CA GLU A 41 -15.14 1.72 -2.61
C GLU A 41 -15.19 1.12 -4.02
N VAL A 42 -14.33 0.14 -4.27
CA VAL A 42 -14.08 -0.45 -5.59
C VAL A 42 -14.15 -1.98 -5.58
N THR A 43 -14.75 -2.59 -4.54
CA THR A 43 -14.80 -4.04 -4.35
C THR A 43 -15.37 -4.75 -5.58
N ALA A 44 -16.44 -4.21 -6.17
CA ALA A 44 -17.08 -4.78 -7.35
C ALA A 44 -16.19 -4.82 -8.61
N LYS A 45 -15.08 -4.07 -8.65
CA LYS A 45 -14.14 -4.08 -9.79
C LYS A 45 -13.15 -5.24 -9.75
N PHE A 46 -13.05 -5.95 -8.63
CA PHE A 46 -12.10 -7.04 -8.41
C PHE A 46 -12.84 -8.27 -7.85
N PRO A 47 -13.67 -8.95 -8.67
CA PRO A 47 -14.45 -10.12 -8.22
C PRO A 47 -13.59 -11.34 -7.88
N GLU A 48 -12.30 -11.33 -8.20
CA GLU A 48 -11.34 -12.37 -7.86
C GLU A 48 -10.92 -12.38 -6.37
N PHE A 49 -11.26 -11.33 -5.60
CA PHE A 49 -11.03 -11.22 -4.16
C PHE A 49 -12.27 -11.59 -3.33
#